data_AF-A0A975J3E5-F1
#
_entry.id   AF-A0A975J3E5-F1
#
_cell.length_a   1.000
_cell.length_b   1.000
_cell.length_c   1.000
_cell.angle_alpha   90.00
_cell.angle_beta   90.00
_cell.angle_gamma   90.00
#
_symmetry.space_group_name_H-M   'P 1'
#
loop_
_entity.id
_entity.type
_entity.pdbx_description
1 polymer ?
#
loop_
_entity_poly.entity_id
_entity_poly.type
_entity_poly.pdbx_seq_one_letter_code
_entity_poly.pdbx_strand_id
1 'polypeptide(L)'
;MGGPTQEERSAKIAAEPSGDFFYGRRYYVQKTRFWGYLRKPHESWNRAKLVVFNESQKTNPDRFPENGPAGQRYGFDNNFDYRIRGNYTGRQIYEPNSNQILPEFKLTSYEVVDQNPGWLFRPDDRYDPTRITLTPR
;
A
#
# COMPACT_ATOMS: atom_id res chain seq x y z
N MET A 1 13.05 7.21 12.25
CA MET A 1 11.75 6.54 12.35
C MET A 1 11.95 5.31 13.18
N GLY A 2 11.36 5.28 14.38
CA GLY A 2 11.23 4.03 15.11
C GLY A 2 10.29 3.08 14.36
N GLY A 3 10.35 1.81 14.70
CA GLY A 3 9.53 0.77 14.09
C GLY A 3 9.81 -0.56 14.79
N PRO A 4 8.99 -1.59 14.55
CA PRO A 4 9.23 -2.88 15.16
C PRO A 4 10.60 -3.43 14.74
N THR A 5 11.20 -4.26 15.57
CA THR A 5 12.32 -5.10 15.14
C THR A 5 11.86 -6.04 14.02
N GLN A 6 12.80 -6.63 13.29
CA GLN A 6 12.46 -7.63 12.27
C GLN A 6 11.74 -8.84 12.88
N GLU A 7 12.11 -9.21 14.11
CA GLU A 7 11.49 -10.30 14.86
C GLU A 7 10.06 -9.96 15.26
N GLU A 8 9.84 -8.78 15.84
CA GLU A 8 8.49 -8.28 16.18
C GLU A 8 7.59 -8.19 14.95
N ARG A 9 8.12 -7.72 13.82
CA ARG A 9 7.38 -7.69 12.55
C ARG A 9 7.00 -9.10 12.11
N SER A 10 7.94 -10.03 12.14
CA SER A 10 7.74 -11.41 11.69
C SER A 10 6.71 -12.13 12.58
N ALA A 11 6.79 -11.92 13.90
CA ALA A 11 5.81 -12.43 14.85
C ALA A 11 4.42 -11.81 14.62
N LYS A 12 4.33 -10.49 14.38
CA LYS A 12 3.07 -9.82 14.05
C LYS A 12 2.45 -10.40 12.77
N ILE A 13 3.24 -10.61 11.72
CA ILE A 13 2.78 -11.21 10.46
C ILE A 13 2.29 -12.65 10.67
N ALA A 14 3.03 -13.46 11.44
CA ALA A 14 2.63 -14.83 11.73
C ALA A 14 1.32 -14.92 12.54
N ALA A 15 1.03 -13.92 13.37
CA ALA A 15 -0.18 -13.84 14.18
C ALA A 15 -1.38 -13.18 13.47
N GLU A 16 -1.25 -12.80 12.19
CA GLU A 16 -2.33 -12.13 11.48
C GLU A 16 -3.58 -13.02 11.34
N PRO A 17 -4.79 -12.47 11.50
CA PRO A 17 -5.99 -13.15 11.04
C PRO A 17 -5.89 -13.47 9.54
N SER A 18 -6.31 -14.67 9.17
CA SER A 18 -6.48 -15.05 7.76
C SER A 18 -7.91 -14.79 7.29
N GLY A 19 -8.12 -14.75 5.98
CA GLY A 19 -9.44 -14.60 5.39
C GLY A 19 -9.37 -14.16 3.92
N ASP A 20 -10.54 -13.90 3.35
CA ASP A 20 -10.66 -13.40 1.98
C ASP A 20 -10.46 -11.87 1.92
N PHE A 21 -9.21 -11.47 2.16
CA PHE A 21 -8.73 -10.10 2.07
C PHE A 21 -7.20 -10.07 1.89
N PHE A 22 -6.68 -8.88 1.62
CA PHE A 22 -5.25 -8.58 1.52
C PHE A 22 -4.87 -7.59 2.61
N TYR A 23 -3.62 -7.65 3.06
CA TYR A 23 -3.01 -6.54 3.79
C TYR A 23 -2.42 -5.56 2.78
N GLY A 24 -2.80 -4.29 2.90
CA GLY A 24 -2.36 -3.22 2.03
C GLY A 24 -1.61 -2.15 2.78
N ARG A 25 -0.41 -1.79 2.32
CA ARG A 25 0.34 -0.63 2.81
C ARG A 25 0.20 0.49 1.81
N ARG A 26 -0.32 1.63 2.26
CA ARG A 26 -0.30 2.84 1.46
C ARG A 26 1.14 3.27 1.20
N TYR A 27 1.49 3.38 -0.08
CA TYR A 27 2.73 3.98 -0.52
C TYR A 27 2.42 5.07 -1.53
N TYR A 28 2.55 6.32 -1.10
CA TYR A 28 2.26 7.47 -1.93
C TYR A 28 3.56 8.05 -2.50
N VAL A 29 3.61 8.25 -3.81
CA VAL A 29 4.63 9.06 -4.48
C VAL A 29 3.89 10.06 -5.34
N GLN A 30 4.33 11.32 -5.33
CA GLN A 30 3.67 12.39 -6.07
C GLN A 30 3.58 12.05 -7.55
N LYS A 31 2.43 12.38 -8.13
CA LYS A 31 2.07 12.20 -9.55
C LYS A 31 1.93 10.74 -10.01
N THR A 32 2.34 9.73 -9.25
CA THR A 32 2.12 8.33 -9.63
C THR A 32 0.64 7.94 -9.46
N ARG A 33 0.21 6.92 -10.21
CA ARG A 33 -1.17 6.40 -10.16
C ARG A 33 -1.30 5.05 -9.47
N PHE A 34 -0.20 4.46 -9.01
CA PHE A 34 -0.28 3.32 -8.12
C PHE A 34 -0.78 3.75 -6.73
N TRP A 35 -1.43 2.83 -6.03
CA TRP A 35 -1.93 3.08 -4.69
C TRP A 35 -0.93 2.66 -3.60
N GLY A 36 -0.33 1.49 -3.74
CA GLY A 36 0.51 0.92 -2.70
C GLY A 36 0.70 -0.57 -2.87
N TYR A 37 1.21 -1.20 -1.82
CA TYR A 37 1.58 -2.61 -1.84
C TYR A 37 0.47 -3.48 -1.25
N LEU A 38 0.13 -4.58 -1.91
CA LEU A 38 -0.79 -5.61 -1.40
C LEU A 38 -0.08 -6.95 -1.24
N ARG A 39 -0.36 -7.65 -0.14
CA ARG A 39 0.03 -9.04 0.10
C ARG A 39 -1.08 -9.84 0.75
N LYS A 40 -0.99 -11.17 0.69
CA LYS A 40 -1.92 -12.02 1.44
C LYS A 40 -1.55 -12.05 2.93
N PRO A 41 -2.49 -12.44 3.81
CA PRO A 41 -2.18 -12.74 5.20
C PRO A 41 -1.00 -13.73 5.31
N HIS A 42 -0.19 -13.55 6.35
CA HIS A 42 1.01 -14.36 6.64
C HIS A 42 2.15 -14.26 5.62
N GLU A 43 1.98 -13.55 4.51
CA GLU A 43 3.08 -13.28 3.58
C GLU A 43 3.99 -12.14 4.10
N SER A 44 5.28 -12.22 3.81
CA SER A 44 6.20 -11.09 4.01
C SER A 44 5.86 -9.94 3.05
N TRP A 45 6.11 -8.70 3.47
CA TRP A 45 6.02 -7.53 2.60
C TRP A 45 6.93 -7.62 1.36
N ASN A 46 8.02 -8.38 1.40
CA ASN A 46 8.86 -8.61 0.22
C ASN A 46 8.14 -9.38 -0.91
N ARG A 47 7.01 -10.04 -0.62
CA ARG A 47 6.15 -10.68 -1.63
C ARG A 47 4.99 -9.80 -2.09
N ALA A 48 4.85 -8.61 -1.52
CA ALA A 48 3.77 -7.71 -1.86
C ALA A 48 3.92 -7.17 -3.28
N LYS A 49 2.78 -6.91 -3.92
CA LYS A 49 2.72 -6.34 -5.27
C LYS A 49 2.32 -4.88 -5.18
N LEU A 50 3.03 -4.01 -5.88
CA LEU A 50 2.60 -2.63 -6.10
C LEU A 50 1.42 -2.65 -7.06
N VAL A 51 0.29 -2.04 -6.71
CA VAL A 51 -0.95 -2.14 -7.49
C VAL A 51 -1.51 -0.79 -7.93
N VAL A 52 -2.26 -0.81 -9.02
CA VAL A 52 -3.18 0.25 -9.40
C VAL A 52 -4.59 -0.23 -9.08
N PHE A 53 -5.36 0.56 -8.32
CA PHE A 53 -6.75 0.23 -8.04
C PHE A 53 -7.66 0.56 -9.22
N ASN A 54 -8.52 -0.40 -9.56
CA ASN A 54 -9.69 -0.16 -10.37
C ASN A 54 -10.84 0.29 -9.45
N GLU A 55 -11.22 1.56 -9.59
CA GLU A 55 -12.21 2.22 -8.74
C GLU A 55 -13.65 2.14 -9.28
N SER A 56 -13.93 1.26 -10.25
CA SER A 56 -15.28 1.12 -10.85
C SER A 56 -16.38 0.75 -9.86
N GLN A 57 -16.03 0.17 -8.70
CA GLN A 57 -16.98 -0.25 -7.67
C GLN A 57 -16.79 0.52 -6.35
N LYS A 58 -15.55 0.80 -5.97
CA LYS A 58 -15.21 1.52 -4.74
C LYS A 58 -14.00 2.41 -5.00
N THR A 59 -14.10 3.69 -4.61
CA THR A 59 -12.97 4.62 -4.65
C THR A 59 -11.88 4.16 -3.70
N ASN A 60 -10.62 4.45 -4.02
CA ASN A 60 -9.50 4.11 -3.13
C ASN A 60 -9.58 4.88 -1.79
N PRO A 61 -8.90 4.41 -0.73
CA PRO A 61 -8.68 5.20 0.47
C PRO A 61 -7.98 6.53 0.12
N ASP A 62 -8.31 7.59 0.87
CA ASP A 62 -7.72 8.91 0.67
C ASP A 62 -7.93 9.46 -0.75
N ARG A 63 -9.18 9.55 -1.20
CA ARG A 63 -9.55 10.18 -2.47
C ARG A 63 -9.71 11.71 -2.37
N PHE A 64 -8.87 12.37 -1.56
CA PHE A 64 -8.87 13.82 -1.43
C PHE A 64 -8.25 14.52 -2.67
N PRO A 65 -8.50 15.83 -2.86
CA PRO A 65 -7.83 16.62 -3.90
C PRO A 65 -6.30 16.69 -3.69
N GLU A 66 -5.53 16.67 -4.77
CA GLU A 66 -4.06 16.82 -4.72
C GLU A 66 -3.63 18.21 -4.19
N ASN A 67 -4.46 19.24 -4.41
CA ASN A 67 -4.22 20.62 -3.97
C ASN A 67 -4.99 21.01 -2.68
N GLY A 68 -5.46 20.03 -1.92
CA GLY A 68 -6.21 20.25 -0.67
C GLY A 68 -5.35 20.85 0.48
N PRO A 69 -6.00 21.30 1.57
CA PRO A 69 -5.30 21.74 2.77
C PRO A 69 -4.58 20.57 3.46
N ALA A 70 -3.63 20.86 4.35
CA ALA A 70 -2.91 19.83 5.08
C ALA A 70 -3.88 18.96 5.90
N GLY A 71 -3.69 17.64 5.88
CA GLY A 71 -4.58 16.66 6.51
C GLY A 71 -5.87 16.34 5.71
N GLN A 72 -6.12 17.03 4.61
CA GLN A 72 -7.22 16.74 3.66
C GLN A 72 -6.70 16.83 2.22
N ARG A 73 -5.47 16.37 2.02
CA ARG A 73 -4.77 16.33 0.74
C ARG A 73 -4.47 14.88 0.39
N TYR A 74 -4.58 14.56 -0.89
CA TYR A 74 -4.17 13.25 -1.42
C TYR A 74 -2.76 12.85 -0.93
N GLY A 75 -2.66 11.65 -0.38
CA GLY A 75 -1.46 11.10 0.24
C GLY A 75 -1.32 11.37 1.75
N PHE A 76 -2.33 11.91 2.44
CA PHE A 76 -2.26 12.11 3.91
C PHE A 76 -2.16 10.78 4.66
N ASP A 77 -2.70 9.71 4.08
CA ASP A 77 -2.70 8.37 4.67
C ASP A 77 -1.43 7.56 4.32
N ASN A 78 -0.38 8.22 3.80
CA ASN A 78 0.87 7.55 3.48
C ASN A 78 1.40 6.76 4.69
N ASN A 79 1.83 5.52 4.43
CA ASN A 79 2.27 4.53 5.42
C ASN A 79 1.17 3.87 6.27
N PHE A 80 -0.11 4.14 6.05
CA PHE A 80 -1.18 3.42 6.75
C PHE A 80 -1.30 1.97 6.24
N ASP A 81 -1.62 1.06 7.16
CA ASP A 81 -2.01 -0.32 6.86
C ASP A 81 -3.52 -0.46 6.78
N TYR A 82 -3.96 -1.24 5.80
CA TYR A 82 -5.35 -1.54 5.51
C TYR A 82 -5.58 -3.05 5.39
N ARG A 83 -6.78 -3.48 5.76
CA ARG A 83 -7.39 -4.70 5.24
C ARG A 83 -8.16 -4.32 3.98
N ILE A 84 -7.79 -4.91 2.84
CA ILE A 84 -8.33 -4.61 1.51
C ILE A 84 -9.08 -5.84 0.99
N ARG A 85 -10.32 -5.64 0.53
CA ARG A 85 -11.08 -6.69 -0.16
C ARG A 85 -11.22 -6.37 -1.64
N GLY A 86 -11.27 -7.43 -2.44
CA GLY A 86 -11.34 -7.34 -3.90
C GLY A 86 -10.53 -8.43 -4.55
N ASN A 87 -10.23 -8.25 -5.83
CA ASN A 87 -9.50 -9.24 -6.60
C ASN A 87 -8.61 -8.60 -7.67
N TYR A 88 -7.51 -9.28 -7.99
CA TYR A 88 -6.75 -8.98 -9.20
C TYR A 88 -7.62 -9.28 -10.42
N THR A 89 -7.63 -8.36 -11.39
CA THR A 89 -8.44 -8.53 -12.62
C THR A 89 -7.73 -9.35 -13.70
N GLY A 90 -6.42 -9.59 -13.52
CA GLY A 90 -5.55 -10.17 -14.53
C GLY A 90 -5.02 -9.16 -15.56
N ARG A 91 -5.51 -7.91 -15.54
CA ARG A 91 -5.02 -6.84 -16.41
C ARG A 91 -3.76 -6.21 -15.81
N GLN A 92 -2.93 -5.70 -16.71
CA GLN A 92 -1.71 -4.95 -16.40
C GLN A 92 -1.91 -3.50 -16.86
N ILE A 93 -1.46 -2.55 -16.05
CA ILE A 93 -1.59 -1.11 -16.27
C ILE A 93 -0.20 -0.52 -16.40
N TYR A 94 0.04 0.23 -17.46
CA TYR A 94 1.23 1.06 -17.57
C TYR A 94 1.05 2.33 -16.72
N GLU A 95 1.92 2.53 -15.74
CA GLU A 95 1.97 3.73 -14.92
C GLU A 95 3.10 4.63 -15.41
N PRO A 96 2.80 5.74 -16.12
CA PRO A 96 3.81 6.49 -16.86
C PRO A 96 4.80 7.23 -15.96
N ASN A 97 4.42 7.66 -14.76
CA ASN A 97 5.30 8.46 -13.91
C ASN A 97 6.38 7.61 -13.22
N SER A 98 6.12 6.33 -13.01
CA SER A 98 7.06 5.33 -12.51
C SER A 98 7.71 4.50 -13.62
N ASN A 99 7.16 4.55 -14.83
CA ASN A 99 7.52 3.72 -15.97
C ASN A 99 7.43 2.21 -15.64
N GLN A 100 6.40 1.80 -14.89
CA GLN A 100 6.19 0.41 -14.49
C GLN A 100 4.92 -0.17 -15.11
N ILE A 101 4.93 -1.49 -15.33
CA ILE A 101 3.73 -2.27 -15.66
C ILE A 101 3.26 -2.95 -14.38
N LEU A 102 2.11 -2.51 -13.86
CA LEU A 102 1.59 -2.90 -12.55
C LEU A 102 0.27 -3.66 -12.68
N PRO A 103 0.01 -4.64 -11.81
CA PRO A 103 -1.26 -5.34 -11.77
C PRO A 103 -2.42 -4.43 -11.37
N GLU A 104 -3.55 -4.58 -12.07
CA GLU A 104 -4.81 -3.97 -11.72
C GLU A 104 -5.51 -4.78 -10.62
N PHE A 105 -5.97 -4.11 -9.57
CA PHE A 105 -6.75 -4.70 -8.49
C PHE A 105 -8.12 -4.02 -8.38
N LYS A 106 -9.20 -4.79 -8.52
CA LYS A 106 -10.57 -4.29 -8.35
C LYS A 106 -10.91 -4.20 -6.86
N LEU A 107 -11.00 -2.98 -6.35
CA LEU A 107 -11.30 -2.70 -4.95
C LEU A 107 -12.81 -2.85 -4.69
N THR A 108 -13.17 -3.56 -3.62
CA THR A 108 -14.58 -3.71 -3.20
C THR A 108 -14.85 -3.12 -1.82
N SER A 109 -13.91 -3.23 -0.88
CA SER A 109 -13.96 -2.54 0.41
C SER A 109 -12.58 -2.46 1.07
N TYR A 110 -12.48 -1.66 2.13
CA TYR A 110 -11.27 -1.53 2.93
C TYR A 110 -11.56 -1.07 4.35
N GLU A 111 -10.65 -1.40 5.27
CA GLU A 111 -10.67 -1.00 6.68
C GLU A 111 -9.24 -0.62 7.11
N VAL A 112 -9.08 0.47 7.86
CA VAL A 112 -7.78 0.85 8.44
C VAL A 112 -7.43 -0.13 9.56
N VAL A 113 -6.19 -0.61 9.57
CA VAL A 113 -5.65 -1.55 10.57
C VAL A 113 -4.68 -0.85 11.51
N ASP A 114 -3.76 -0.06 10.98
CA ASP A 114 -2.68 0.58 11.73
C ASP A 114 -2.27 1.87 11.00
N GLN A 115 -2.24 2.98 11.72
CA GLN A 115 -1.88 4.28 11.14
C GLN A 115 -0.37 4.56 11.26
N ASN A 116 0.34 3.83 12.12
CA ASN A 116 1.77 4.00 12.36
C ASN A 116 2.52 2.66 12.39
N PRO A 117 2.42 1.84 11.34
CA PRO A 117 3.01 0.50 11.34
C PRO A 117 4.55 0.47 11.28
N GLY A 118 5.23 1.61 11.10
CA GLY A 118 6.69 1.71 10.98
C GLY A 118 7.19 1.54 9.54
N TRP A 119 8.36 0.96 9.36
CA TRP A 119 8.95 0.66 8.05
C TRP A 119 8.12 -0.36 7.24
N LEU A 120 8.32 -0.42 5.91
CA LEU A 120 7.56 -1.27 5.00
C LEU A 120 8.31 -2.58 4.68
N PHE A 121 9.51 -2.47 4.11
CA PHE A 121 10.35 -3.61 3.74
C PHE A 121 11.46 -3.83 4.76
N ARG A 122 12.10 -2.76 5.23
CA ARG A 122 13.27 -2.85 6.13
C ARG A 122 13.40 -1.68 7.11
N PRO A 123 14.02 -1.88 8.29
CA PRO A 123 14.24 -0.81 9.27
C PRO A 123 14.99 0.43 8.74
N ASP A 124 15.80 0.28 7.70
CA ASP A 124 16.57 1.34 7.05
C ASP A 124 15.84 2.01 5.88
N ASP A 125 14.58 1.65 5.62
CA ASP A 125 13.74 2.27 4.60
C ASP A 125 13.73 3.81 4.69
N ARG A 126 13.95 4.47 3.55
CA ARG A 126 13.90 5.93 3.41
C ARG A 126 12.84 6.32 2.42
N TYR A 127 11.71 6.82 2.94
CA TYR A 127 10.64 7.37 2.11
C TYR A 127 11.05 8.70 1.48
N ASP A 128 10.80 8.83 0.17
CA ASP A 128 10.87 10.09 -0.58
C ASP A 128 9.51 10.30 -1.28
N PRO A 129 8.81 11.42 -1.04
CA PRO A 129 7.52 11.68 -1.67
C PRO A 129 7.60 11.93 -3.17
N THR A 130 8.79 12.15 -3.73
CA THR A 130 9.01 12.48 -5.14
C THR A 130 9.70 11.36 -5.93
N ARG A 131 10.14 10.30 -5.24
CA ARG A 131 10.90 9.21 -5.84
C ARG A 131 10.45 7.85 -5.33
N ILE A 132 10.61 6.85 -6.18
CA ILE A 132 10.35 5.46 -5.80
C ILE A 132 11.58 4.94 -5.07
N THR A 133 11.49 4.85 -3.75
CA THR A 133 12.59 4.42 -2.87
C THR A 133 12.27 3.17 -2.06
N LEU A 134 10.98 2.88 -1.86
CA LEU A 134 10.53 1.70 -1.14
C LEU A 134 10.24 0.61 -2.15
N THR A 135 11.14 -0.36 -2.27
CA THR A 135 11.00 -1.49 -3.18
C THR A 135 11.34 -2.79 -2.46
N PRO A 136 10.58 -3.88 -2.68
CA PRO A 136 10.95 -5.19 -2.15
C PRO A 136 12.30 -5.62 -2.71
N ARG A 137 13.10 -6.32 -1.89
CA ARG A 137 14.41 -6.86 -2.23
C ARG A 137 14.53 -8.31 -1.80
#